data_AF-M9LJ81-F1
#
_entry.id   AF-M9LJ81-F1
#
_cell.length_a   1.000
_cell.length_b   1.000
_cell.length_c   1.000
_cell.angle_alpha   90.00
_cell.angle_beta   90.00
_cell.angle_gamma   90.00
#
_symmetry.space_group_name_H-M   'P 1'
#
loop_
_entity.id
_entity.type
_entity.pdbx_description
1 polymer ?
#
loop_
_entity_poly.entity_id
_entity_poly.type
_entity_poly.pdbx_seq_one_letter_code
_entity_poly.pdbx_strand_id
1 'polypeptide(L)'
;MKLLIKSLAGGNFHLDAELSDTIGAIKQKIQAEQGHKPEWQKIIFSGKILTDDKTVADCNIKEKDFLVVMQLVQQNPAALQPLVQAIAQSNPQLAEAMNHDPQGVLSLLAGGAGGAGEEMELPTLAELSDEDRAGVEQIVAMGIPEDKAIESFFMCGKNVEMAVQYYFENPQDFDD
;
A
#
# COMPACT_ATOMS: atom_id res chain seq x y z
N MET A 1 27.32 21.39 -4.72
CA MET A 1 26.37 22.51 -4.53
C MET A 1 25.52 22.22 -3.29
N LYS A 2 25.09 23.24 -2.55
CA LYS A 2 24.41 23.05 -1.26
C LYS A 2 22.90 23.24 -1.41
N LEU A 3 22.13 22.16 -1.23
CA LEU A 3 20.66 22.17 -1.36
C LEU A 3 19.98 22.28 -0.01
N LEU A 4 18.90 23.05 0.06
CA LEU A 4 18.05 23.11 1.25
C LEU A 4 17.00 21.99 1.19
N ILE A 5 17.01 21.07 2.16
CA ILE A 5 15.99 20.04 2.27
C ILE A 5 15.00 20.43 3.36
N LYS A 6 13.71 20.48 3.00
CA LYS A 6 12.60 20.73 3.91
C LYS A 6 11.88 19.41 4.19
N SER A 7 11.98 18.92 5.41
CA SER A 7 11.22 17.74 5.83
C SER A 7 9.80 18.14 6.20
N LEU A 8 8.79 17.43 5.67
CA LEU A 8 7.40 17.60 6.13
C LEU A 8 7.18 17.04 7.54
N ALA A 9 8.04 16.12 8.00
CA ALA A 9 8.01 15.60 9.38
C ALA A 9 8.53 16.63 10.42
N GLY A 10 8.99 17.79 9.95
CA GLY A 10 9.61 18.82 10.78
C GLY A 10 11.13 18.83 10.62
N GLY A 11 11.70 20.02 10.47
CA GLY A 11 13.14 20.21 10.32
C GLY A 11 13.59 20.61 8.92
N ASN A 12 14.58 21.49 8.87
CA ASN A 12 15.25 21.93 7.65
C ASN A 12 16.76 21.71 7.83
N PHE A 13 17.38 21.09 6.85
CA PHE A 13 18.81 20.81 6.87
C PHE A 13 19.37 21.03 5.47
N HIS A 14 20.69 21.15 5.39
CA HIS A 14 21.37 21.38 4.13
C HIS A 14 22.15 20.15 3.73
N LEU A 15 22.15 19.84 2.44
CA LEU A 15 22.78 18.64 1.90
C LEU A 15 23.64 19.02 0.70
N ASP A 16 24.87 18.52 0.67
CA ASP A 16 25.77 18.68 -0.46
C ASP A 16 25.43 17.68 -1.56
N ALA A 17 25.03 18.23 -2.70
CA ALA A 17 24.63 17.51 -3.90
C ALA A 17 25.45 17.95 -5.11
N GLU A 18 25.69 17.05 -6.05
CA GLU A 18 26.29 17.36 -7.34
C GLU A 18 25.23 17.31 -8.45
N LEU A 19 25.46 18.02 -9.56
CA LEU A 19 24.53 18.01 -10.70
C LEU A 19 24.40 16.61 -11.32
N SER A 20 25.44 15.78 -11.17
CA SER A 20 25.49 14.38 -11.56
C SER A 20 24.80 13.44 -10.58
N ASP A 21 24.49 13.88 -9.35
CA ASP A 21 23.81 13.03 -8.38
C ASP A 21 22.40 12.71 -8.86
N THR A 22 22.01 11.45 -8.69
CA THR A 22 20.63 11.01 -8.91
C THR A 22 19.77 11.34 -7.71
N ILE A 23 18.46 11.44 -7.91
CA ILE A 23 17.50 11.57 -6.81
C ILE A 23 17.63 10.41 -5.82
N GLY A 24 17.93 9.20 -6.30
CA GLY A 24 18.27 8.06 -5.45
C GLY A 24 19.48 8.31 -4.54
N ALA A 25 20.55 8.92 -5.05
CA ALA A 25 21.72 9.31 -4.25
C ALA A 25 21.37 10.38 -3.20
N ILE A 26 20.53 11.35 -3.56
CA ILE A 26 20.04 12.37 -2.60
C ILE A 26 19.25 11.70 -1.47
N LYS A 27 18.37 10.74 -1.77
CA LYS A 27 17.63 9.99 -0.73
C LYS A 27 18.55 9.22 0.21
N GLN A 28 19.62 8.63 -0.29
CA GLN A 28 20.62 7.95 0.56
C GLN A 28 21.33 8.94 1.50
N LYS A 29 21.68 10.13 1.01
CA LYS A 29 22.26 11.17 1.86
C LYS A 29 21.25 11.66 2.91
N ILE A 30 19.98 11.81 2.55
CA ILE A 30 18.90 12.14 3.49
C ILE A 30 18.69 11.01 4.51
N GLN A 31 18.82 9.74 4.11
CA GLN A 31 18.80 8.60 5.02
C GLN A 31 19.95 8.66 6.03
N ALA A 32 21.16 9.06 5.61
CA ALA A 32 22.27 9.20 6.55
C ALA A 32 22.01 10.28 7.61
N GLU A 33 21.35 11.37 7.24
CA GLU A 33 21.04 12.48 8.15
C GLU A 33 19.82 12.21 9.04
N GLN A 34 18.74 11.63 8.50
CA GLN A 34 17.47 11.46 9.21
C GLN A 34 17.16 10.01 9.60
N GLY A 35 17.92 9.03 9.13
CA GLY A 35 17.76 7.61 9.46
C GLY A 35 16.63 6.87 8.72
N HIS A 36 15.86 7.54 7.86
CA HIS A 36 14.72 6.93 7.15
C HIS A 36 15.15 6.24 5.86
N LYS A 37 14.61 5.05 5.58
CA LYS A 37 14.92 4.33 4.34
C LYS A 37 14.55 5.14 3.08
N PRO A 38 15.33 5.05 2.00
CA PRO A 38 15.13 5.83 0.77
C PRO A 38 13.81 5.48 0.08
N GLU A 39 13.36 4.22 0.16
CA GLU A 39 12.04 3.76 -0.32
C GLU A 39 10.86 4.54 0.29
N TRP A 40 11.01 5.03 1.52
CA TRP A 40 9.95 5.76 2.23
C TRP A 40 10.04 7.27 2.03
N GLN A 41 11.04 7.73 1.29
CA GLN A 41 11.24 9.15 1.01
C GLN A 41 10.71 9.48 -0.38
N LYS A 42 9.78 10.44 -0.45
CA LYS A 42 9.36 11.07 -1.70
C LYS A 42 9.94 12.48 -1.75
N ILE A 43 10.84 12.70 -2.71
CA ILE A 43 11.41 14.04 -2.96
C ILE A 43 10.48 14.79 -3.90
N ILE A 44 10.12 16.01 -3.53
CA ILE A 44 9.21 16.88 -4.25
C ILE A 44 9.95 18.17 -4.59
N PHE A 45 9.94 18.54 -5.87
CA PHE A 45 10.53 19.77 -6.37
C PHE A 45 9.55 20.47 -7.32
N SER A 46 9.36 21.79 -7.15
CA SER A 46 8.42 22.58 -7.95
C SER A 46 7.02 21.94 -8.10
N GLY A 47 6.53 21.29 -7.05
CA GLY A 47 5.22 20.62 -7.03
C GLY A 47 5.17 19.25 -7.73
N LYS A 48 6.30 18.71 -8.19
CA LYS A 48 6.41 17.38 -8.81
C LYS A 48 7.19 16.42 -7.92
N ILE A 49 6.68 15.20 -7.77
CA ILE A 49 7.42 14.10 -7.14
C ILE A 49 8.49 13.63 -8.12
N LEU A 50 9.74 13.62 -7.67
CA LEU A 50 10.88 13.19 -8.47
C LEU A 50 11.09 11.68 -8.32
N THR A 51 11.46 11.03 -9.42
CA THR A 51 11.81 9.60 -9.48
C THR A 51 13.31 9.42 -9.35
N ASP A 52 13.73 8.24 -8.91
CA ASP A 52 15.13 7.94 -8.57
C ASP A 52 16.07 7.93 -9.78
N ASP A 53 15.52 7.69 -10.97
CA ASP A 53 16.24 7.68 -12.26
C ASP A 53 16.67 9.07 -12.73
N LYS A 54 16.04 10.13 -12.20
CA LYS A 54 16.35 11.50 -12.58
C LYS A 54 17.60 11.99 -11.87
N THR A 55 18.36 12.84 -12.54
CA THR A 55 19.49 13.56 -11.93
C THR A 55 19.06 14.94 -11.45
N VAL A 56 19.87 15.52 -10.57
CA VAL A 56 19.69 16.89 -10.11
C VAL A 56 19.70 17.87 -11.29
N ALA A 57 20.56 17.63 -12.30
CA ALA A 57 20.60 18.37 -13.55
C ALA A 57 19.30 18.24 -14.37
N ASP A 58 18.78 17.01 -14.55
CA ASP A 58 17.54 16.75 -15.28
C ASP A 58 16.31 17.41 -14.61
N CYS A 59 16.35 17.50 -13.28
CA CYS A 59 15.32 18.14 -12.49
C CYS A 59 15.42 19.67 -12.46
N ASN A 60 16.44 20.24 -13.13
CA ASN A 60 16.63 21.69 -13.26
C ASN A 60 16.82 22.42 -11.90
N ILE A 61 17.34 21.70 -10.90
CA ILE A 61 17.55 22.18 -9.52
C ILE A 61 18.81 23.04 -9.46
N LYS A 62 18.73 24.22 -8.83
CA LYS A 62 19.85 25.15 -8.66
C LYS A 62 20.32 25.21 -7.20
N GLU A 63 21.50 25.78 -6.96
CA GLU A 63 22.09 25.90 -5.62
C GLU A 63 21.24 26.68 -4.60
N LYS A 64 20.33 27.56 -5.04
CA LYS A 64 19.44 28.32 -4.15
C LYS A 64 18.05 27.71 -4.01
N ASP A 65 17.81 26.57 -4.64
CA ASP A 65 16.53 25.89 -4.58
C ASP A 65 16.39 25.02 -3.32
N PHE A 66 15.15 24.68 -3.01
CA PHE A 66 14.83 23.78 -1.92
C PHE A 66 14.04 22.57 -2.42
N LEU A 67 14.32 21.42 -1.81
CA LEU A 67 13.61 20.18 -2.03
C LEU A 67 12.72 19.91 -0.83
N VAL A 68 11.50 19.45 -1.07
CA VAL A 68 10.62 18.99 0.00
C VAL A 68 10.73 17.47 0.06
N VAL A 69 11.15 16.93 1.20
CA VAL A 69 11.10 15.50 1.43
C VAL A 69 9.85 15.18 2.23
N MET A 70 8.98 14.38 1.63
CA MET A 70 7.88 13.75 2.32
C MET A 70 8.33 12.35 2.73
N GLN A 71 8.39 12.12 4.03
CA GLN A 71 8.60 10.80 4.58
C GLN A 71 7.24 10.15 4.71
N LEU A 72 7.04 9.03 4.03
CA LEU A 72 5.87 8.20 4.26
C LEU A 72 6.01 7.66 5.69
N VAL A 73 5.13 8.12 6.58
CA VAL A 73 5.14 7.75 8.00
C VAL A 73 4.79 6.26 8.12
N GLN A 74 5.82 5.43 8.20
CA GLN A 74 5.83 4.22 9.02
C GLN A 74 6.59 4.51 10.33
N GLN A 75 6.66 5.78 10.76
CA GLN A 75 7.67 6.27 11.71
C GLN A 75 7.51 5.80 13.15
N ASN A 76 6.54 4.93 13.47
CA ASN A 76 6.60 4.26 14.77
C ASN A 76 5.73 2.98 14.79
N PRO A 77 6.26 1.80 14.43
CA PRO A 77 5.62 0.53 14.81
C PRO A 77 5.41 0.43 16.33
N ALA A 78 6.19 1.17 17.15
CA ALA A 78 5.96 1.35 18.58
C ALA A 78 4.80 2.31 18.95
N ALA A 79 4.37 3.23 18.09
CA ALA A 79 3.11 3.99 18.30
C ALA A 79 1.90 3.23 17.74
N LEU A 80 2.12 2.26 16.85
CA LEU A 80 1.11 1.26 16.56
C LEU A 80 0.92 0.32 17.74
N GLN A 81 1.88 0.12 18.65
CA GLN A 81 1.67 -0.73 19.83
C GLN A 81 0.49 -0.31 20.71
N PRO A 82 0.34 0.96 21.16
CA PRO A 82 -0.84 1.35 21.92
C PRO A 82 -2.13 1.25 21.10
N LEU A 83 -2.06 1.46 19.77
CA LEU A 83 -3.21 1.32 18.88
C LEU A 83 -3.61 -0.14 18.67
N VAL A 84 -2.64 -1.03 18.44
CA VAL A 84 -2.78 -2.49 18.31
C VAL A 84 -3.18 -3.09 19.65
N GLN A 85 -2.65 -2.62 20.78
CA GLN A 85 -3.11 -3.02 22.12
C GLN A 85 -4.53 -2.54 22.39
N ALA A 86 -4.89 -1.30 22.02
CA ALA A 86 -6.24 -0.79 22.17
C ALA A 86 -7.23 -1.55 21.26
N ILE A 87 -6.82 -1.88 20.03
CA ILE A 87 -7.63 -2.68 19.10
C ILE A 87 -7.71 -4.13 19.58
N ALA A 88 -6.62 -4.74 20.06
CA ALA A 88 -6.63 -6.09 20.65
C ALA A 88 -7.50 -6.18 21.91
N GLN A 89 -7.52 -5.11 22.73
CA GLN A 89 -8.40 -5.02 23.90
C GLN A 89 -9.86 -4.76 23.53
N SER A 90 -10.10 -3.98 22.47
CA SER A 90 -11.45 -3.67 21.99
C SER A 90 -12.02 -4.76 21.08
N ASN A 91 -11.17 -5.61 20.51
CA ASN A 91 -11.54 -6.59 19.50
C ASN A 91 -10.76 -7.91 19.72
N PRO A 92 -11.23 -8.76 20.66
CA PRO A 92 -10.53 -9.99 21.04
C PRO A 92 -10.36 -10.98 19.89
N GLN A 93 -11.28 -10.98 18.91
CA GLN A 93 -11.17 -11.79 17.69
C GLN A 93 -9.93 -11.43 16.85
N LEU A 94 -9.55 -10.15 16.81
CA LEU A 94 -8.35 -9.71 16.10
C LEU A 94 -7.08 -10.13 16.85
N ALA A 95 -7.13 -10.20 18.19
CA ALA A 95 -6.01 -10.66 19.01
C ALA A 95 -5.76 -12.17 18.84
N GLU A 96 -6.83 -12.97 18.75
CA GLU A 96 -6.75 -14.41 18.44
C GLU A 96 -6.24 -14.64 17.01
N ALA A 97 -6.72 -13.86 16.04
CA ALA A 97 -6.23 -13.89 14.67
C ALA A 97 -4.75 -13.51 14.56
N MET A 98 -4.26 -12.55 15.35
CA MET A 98 -2.83 -12.18 15.39
C MET A 98 -1.94 -13.29 15.94
N ASN A 99 -2.47 -14.16 16.81
CA ASN A 99 -1.74 -15.27 17.41
C ASN A 99 -1.69 -16.49 16.50
N HIS A 100 -2.72 -16.67 15.66
CA HIS A 100 -2.76 -17.71 14.64
C HIS A 100 -2.06 -17.30 13.33
N ASP A 101 -2.29 -16.08 12.85
CA ASP A 101 -1.82 -15.60 11.56
C ASP A 101 -1.42 -14.10 11.57
N PRO A 102 -0.21 -13.79 12.08
CA PRO A 102 0.26 -12.40 12.19
C PRO A 102 0.53 -11.73 10.83
N GLN A 103 0.79 -12.50 9.76
CA GLN A 103 1.06 -11.95 8.43
C GLN A 103 -0.21 -11.55 7.68
N GLY A 104 -1.29 -12.34 7.78
CA GLY A 104 -2.59 -12.02 7.20
C GLY A 104 -3.20 -10.77 7.84
N VAL A 105 -3.06 -10.61 9.16
CA VAL A 105 -3.47 -9.39 9.86
C VAL A 105 -2.68 -8.16 9.38
N LEU A 106 -1.37 -8.30 9.16
CA LEU A 106 -0.54 -7.21 8.67
C LEU A 106 -0.89 -6.82 7.23
N SER A 107 -1.25 -7.79 6.39
CA SER A 107 -1.70 -7.57 5.00
C SER A 107 -3.05 -6.84 4.94
N LEU A 108 -3.99 -7.21 5.82
CA LEU A 108 -5.27 -6.50 5.98
C LEU A 108 -5.09 -5.06 6.48
N LEU A 109 -4.16 -4.84 7.42
CA LEU A 109 -3.92 -3.52 8.01
C LEU A 109 -3.10 -2.59 7.10
N ALA A 110 -2.21 -3.14 6.27
CA ALA A 110 -1.30 -2.38 5.41
C ALA A 110 -2.00 -1.75 4.19
N GLY A 111 -3.28 -2.02 3.99
CA GLY A 111 -4.01 -1.58 2.81
C GLY A 111 -3.67 -2.47 1.63
N GLY A 112 -4.61 -3.34 1.26
CA GLY A 112 -4.54 -4.17 0.06
C GLY A 112 -4.24 -3.30 -1.17
N ALA A 113 -2.99 -3.28 -1.57
CA ALA A 113 -2.48 -2.66 -2.79
C ALA A 113 -1.03 -3.15 -3.00
N GLY A 114 -0.88 -4.28 -3.69
CA GLY A 114 0.43 -4.76 -4.08
C GLY A 114 0.32 -5.97 -5.01
N GLY A 115 0.44 -5.74 -6.31
CA GLY A 115 0.58 -6.80 -7.30
C GLY A 115 -0.08 -6.47 -8.63
N ALA A 116 0.54 -5.63 -9.44
CA ALA A 116 0.25 -5.61 -10.86
C ALA A 116 0.80 -6.91 -11.46
N GLY A 117 -0.07 -7.78 -11.97
CA GLY A 117 0.29 -8.81 -12.95
C GLY A 117 0.40 -10.26 -12.48
N GLU A 118 0.09 -10.58 -11.23
CA GLU A 118 -0.07 -11.98 -10.81
C GLU A 118 -1.55 -12.29 -10.64
N GLU A 119 -1.96 -13.38 -11.27
CA GLU A 119 -3.23 -14.06 -11.11
C GLU A 119 -3.62 -14.00 -9.63
N MET A 120 -4.71 -13.30 -9.32
CA MET A 120 -5.26 -13.30 -7.97
C MET A 120 -5.63 -14.75 -7.69
N GLU A 121 -4.79 -15.49 -6.94
CA GLU A 121 -5.16 -16.79 -6.40
C GLU A 121 -6.31 -16.53 -5.43
N LEU A 122 -7.52 -16.56 -5.98
CA LEU A 122 -8.73 -16.44 -5.21
C LEU A 122 -8.77 -17.62 -4.25
N PRO A 123 -9.05 -17.36 -2.96
CA PRO A 123 -9.16 -18.44 -1.99
C PRO A 123 -10.25 -19.41 -2.44
N THR A 124 -9.99 -20.71 -2.30
CA THR A 124 -10.98 -21.73 -2.61
C THR A 124 -12.15 -21.63 -1.62
N LEU A 125 -13.33 -22.16 -2.00
CA LEU A 125 -14.51 -22.15 -1.13
C LEU A 125 -14.25 -22.71 0.29
N ALA A 126 -13.28 -23.64 0.40
CA ALA A 126 -12.85 -24.26 1.66
C ALA A 126 -12.08 -23.30 2.58
N GLU A 127 -11.41 -22.29 2.03
CA GLU A 127 -10.59 -21.31 2.75
C GLU A 127 -11.41 -20.08 3.19
N LEU A 128 -12.65 -19.97 2.72
CA LEU A 128 -13.58 -18.92 3.11
C LEU A 128 -14.11 -19.12 4.54
N SER A 129 -14.35 -18.00 5.21
CA SER A 129 -15.13 -17.94 6.45
C SER A 129 -16.54 -18.47 6.18
N ASP A 130 -17.22 -19.03 7.19
CA ASP A 130 -18.56 -19.60 7.01
C ASP A 130 -19.59 -18.57 6.49
N GLU A 131 -19.43 -17.29 6.85
CA GLU A 131 -20.27 -16.19 6.37
C GLU A 131 -20.02 -15.85 4.88
N ASP A 132 -18.74 -15.82 4.47
CA ASP A 132 -18.35 -15.58 3.08
C ASP A 132 -18.77 -16.76 2.19
N ARG A 133 -18.62 -17.99 2.69
CA ARG A 133 -19.03 -19.22 2.00
C ARG A 133 -20.52 -19.24 1.72
N ALA A 134 -21.34 -18.89 2.71
CA ALA A 134 -22.79 -18.80 2.54
C ALA A 134 -23.18 -17.77 1.47
N GLY A 135 -22.46 -16.65 1.39
CA GLY A 135 -22.62 -15.65 0.33
C GLY A 135 -22.30 -16.20 -1.05
N VAL A 136 -21.16 -16.87 -1.21
CA VAL A 136 -20.76 -17.51 -2.47
C VAL A 136 -21.76 -18.61 -2.87
N GLU A 137 -22.22 -19.45 -1.93
CA GLU A 137 -23.22 -20.48 -2.19
C GLU A 137 -24.55 -19.90 -2.68
N GLN A 138 -24.94 -18.71 -2.21
CA GLN A 138 -26.13 -18.01 -2.72
C GLN A 138 -25.95 -17.60 -4.18
N ILE A 139 -24.77 -17.11 -4.55
CA ILE A 139 -24.43 -16.73 -5.93
C ILE A 139 -24.43 -17.98 -6.82
N VAL A 140 -23.89 -19.09 -6.33
CA VAL A 140 -23.91 -20.38 -7.04
C VAL A 140 -25.33 -20.91 -7.22
N ALA A 141 -26.19 -20.76 -6.21
CA ALA A 141 -27.60 -21.14 -6.31
C ALA A 141 -28.37 -20.32 -7.36
N MET A 142 -27.87 -19.14 -7.74
CA MET A 142 -28.43 -18.29 -8.80
C MET A 142 -27.94 -18.70 -10.21
N GLY A 143 -27.08 -19.72 -10.31
CA GLY A 143 -26.64 -20.32 -11.57
C GLY A 143 -25.25 -19.90 -12.05
N ILE A 144 -24.47 -19.22 -11.20
CA ILE A 144 -23.10 -18.80 -11.50
C ILE A 144 -22.13 -19.92 -11.02
N PRO A 145 -21.13 -20.34 -11.82
CA PRO A 145 -20.17 -21.36 -11.39
C PRO A 145 -19.35 -20.89 -10.19
N GLU A 146 -19.00 -21.83 -9.29
CA GLU A 146 -18.32 -21.55 -8.00
C GLU A 146 -17.08 -20.65 -8.14
N ASP A 147 -16.21 -20.98 -9.09
CA ASP A 147 -15.00 -20.21 -9.41
C ASP A 147 -15.31 -18.72 -9.70
N LYS A 148 -16.30 -18.48 -10.56
CA LYS A 148 -16.73 -17.13 -10.94
C LYS A 148 -17.56 -16.45 -9.86
N ALA A 149 -18.26 -17.23 -9.03
CA ALA A 149 -19.01 -16.72 -7.88
C ALA A 149 -18.04 -16.19 -6.81
N ILE A 150 -16.94 -16.90 -6.55
CA ILE A 150 -15.88 -16.44 -5.65
C ILE A 150 -15.26 -15.16 -6.20
N GLU A 151 -14.87 -15.15 -7.48
CA GLU A 151 -14.26 -13.99 -8.14
C GLU A 151 -15.14 -12.73 -8.05
N SER A 152 -16.38 -12.84 -8.53
CA SER A 152 -17.35 -11.73 -8.49
C SER A 152 -17.71 -11.31 -7.07
N PHE A 153 -17.77 -12.24 -6.10
CA PHE A 153 -18.03 -11.92 -4.70
C PHE A 153 -16.92 -11.05 -4.09
N PHE A 154 -15.66 -11.37 -4.34
CA PHE A 154 -14.53 -10.57 -3.83
C PHE A 154 -14.37 -9.25 -4.57
N MET A 155 -14.57 -9.23 -5.89
CA MET A 155 -14.55 -8.00 -6.68
C MET A 155 -15.61 -7.00 -6.22
N CYS A 156 -16.80 -7.49 -5.84
CA CYS A 156 -17.90 -6.68 -5.34
C CYS A 156 -17.85 -6.42 -3.83
N GLY A 157 -16.71 -6.68 -3.18
CA GLY A 157 -16.51 -6.36 -1.76
C GLY A 157 -17.39 -7.20 -0.82
N LYS A 158 -17.57 -8.49 -1.12
CA LYS A 158 -18.35 -9.47 -0.35
C LYS A 158 -19.85 -9.19 -0.31
N ASN A 159 -20.38 -8.67 -1.42
CA ASN A 159 -21.80 -8.39 -1.57
C ASN A 159 -22.43 -9.30 -2.62
N VAL A 160 -23.37 -10.14 -2.20
CA VAL A 160 -24.04 -11.14 -3.05
C VAL A 160 -24.79 -10.50 -4.21
N GLU A 161 -25.62 -9.48 -3.95
CA GLU A 161 -26.43 -8.82 -4.99
C GLU A 161 -25.57 -8.12 -6.03
N MET A 162 -24.54 -7.39 -5.59
CA MET A 162 -23.63 -6.73 -6.51
C MET A 162 -22.78 -7.72 -7.29
N ALA A 163 -22.36 -8.85 -6.70
CA ALA A 163 -21.59 -9.89 -7.37
C ALA A 163 -22.39 -10.54 -8.50
N VAL A 164 -23.64 -10.94 -8.22
CA VAL A 164 -24.55 -11.50 -9.22
C VAL A 164 -24.77 -10.50 -10.36
N GLN A 165 -25.08 -9.25 -10.02
CA GLN A 165 -25.32 -8.19 -11.00
C GLN A 165 -24.08 -7.94 -11.87
N TYR A 166 -22.91 -7.84 -11.25
CA TYR A 166 -21.65 -7.59 -11.94
C TYR A 166 -21.30 -8.71 -12.92
N TYR A 167 -21.49 -9.98 -12.52
CA TYR A 167 -21.26 -11.14 -13.39
C TYR A 167 -22.16 -11.12 -14.63
N PHE A 168 -23.44 -10.79 -14.48
CA PHE A 168 -24.36 -10.71 -15.61
C PHE A 168 -24.15 -9.48 -16.49
N GLU A 169 -23.69 -8.36 -15.94
CA GLU A 169 -23.40 -7.15 -16.71
C GLU A 169 -22.06 -7.22 -17.45
N ASN A 170 -21.08 -7.94 -16.91
CA ASN A 170 -19.72 -8.01 -17.46
C ASN A 170 -19.27 -9.47 -17.68
N PRO A 171 -19.97 -10.28 -18.48
CA PRO A 171 -19.63 -11.69 -18.68
C PRO A 171 -18.23 -11.89 -19.29
N GLN A 172 -17.78 -10.92 -20.10
CA GLN A 172 -16.46 -10.89 -20.75
C GLN A 172 -15.28 -10.81 -19.77
N ASP A 173 -15.49 -10.37 -18.52
CA ASP A 173 -14.44 -10.34 -17.50
C ASP A 173 -14.18 -11.75 -16.92
N PHE A 174 -15.08 -12.69 -17.18
CA PHE A 174 -15.08 -14.04 -16.62
C PHE A 174 -14.87 -15.15 -17.69
N ASP A 175 -14.86 -14.80 -18.98
CA ASP A 175 -14.53 -15.67 -20.11
C ASP A 175 -13.00 -15.73 -20.29
N ASP A 176 -12.32 -16.58 -19.50
CA ASP A 176 -10.94 -17.04 -19.76
C ASP A 176 -10.95 -18.49 -20.27
#